data_AF-A0A9W8JZT9-F1
#
_entry.id   AF-A0A9W8JZT9-F1
#
_cell.length_a   1.000
_cell.length_b   1.000
_cell.length_c   1.000
_cell.angle_alpha   90.00
_cell.angle_beta   90.00
_cell.angle_gamma   90.00
#
_symmetry.space_group_name_H-M   'P 1'
#
loop_
_entity.id
_entity.type
_entity.pdbx_description
1 polymer ?
#
loop_
_entity_poly.entity_id
_entity_poly.type
_entity_poly.pdbx_seq_one_letter_code
_entity_poly.pdbx_strand_id
1 'polypeptide(L)'
;MGSPMYPPGTNHFNPYSPLFKKEQRFSIVLSNIGIASMAFILYALGRQFFFWYYLIPYVLVNHWIVMFTFLHHSDPTIPHYRKGEWTFLRGAAGTVDRPLLGWIGRFFFHNISHDHVAHHFFLRAPFYNGPAITKAIKPVLKEHYNYDSTPTFYALYRSFTQCLFIEDEGDIIFYKNKDGIAVRELDKSALMRKLESVSESIEAEAEDAVQMRRPFVPPDFTLKELHDAVPKHLLQKNPAKATYYLLRDVTFALLLYKSAYSITPWAESDFSGYITSPFIKNIVKGFLWASYWWCQGVVGAGFFCLGHDLGHGSLYESKPTNSVLGFLVHSKATGSMERDENYVPYTRSTFSLPDEKKATQMDYAEVLEETPLYTLFRLFIMQALKNNIRGCYVLLSDLGIGLMTSALYFLGKEFFLWYYLIPYIFVNHWIVMLTFLQHSDPTIPHYRKGQWTFLRGAACTVDRPLLGWMGRVFLHNVGHDHVAHHFFLRAPFFNGPEITKVIKTVLKEHYNYDSTPPIYALYRSFTQCVFVEDEGDIVFYKNKDGVAVRQVDESFLREASQTLGNQKAQGVKSACASEQDQVD
;
A
#
# COMPACT_ATOMS: atom_id res chain seq x y z
N MET A 1 3.64 -16.37 -11.61
CA MET A 1 4.64 -15.47 -11.00
C MET A 1 5.94 -15.63 -11.74
N GLY A 2 6.29 -14.66 -12.57
CA GLY A 2 7.44 -14.64 -13.46
C GLY A 2 7.21 -13.56 -14.51
N SER A 3 8.22 -12.75 -14.83
CA SER A 3 8.08 -11.69 -15.83
C SER A 3 7.63 -12.28 -17.18
N PRO A 4 6.58 -11.72 -17.82
CA PRO A 4 6.12 -12.18 -19.13
C PRO A 4 7.19 -12.01 -20.23
N MET A 5 8.29 -11.30 -19.94
CA MET A 5 9.43 -11.15 -20.84
C MET A 5 10.28 -12.42 -20.97
N TYR A 6 10.16 -13.40 -20.06
CA TYR A 6 10.96 -14.62 -20.09
C TYR A 6 10.13 -15.88 -20.38
N PRO A 7 10.72 -16.90 -21.04
CA PRO A 7 10.05 -18.16 -21.31
C PRO A 7 9.59 -18.88 -20.03
N PRO A 8 8.50 -19.67 -20.08
CA PRO A 8 8.10 -20.54 -18.99
C PRO A 8 9.24 -21.45 -18.50
N GLY A 9 9.41 -21.58 -17.18
CA GLY A 9 10.48 -22.39 -16.55
C GLY A 9 11.78 -21.64 -16.24
N THR A 10 11.86 -20.35 -16.60
CA THR A 10 12.97 -19.46 -16.20
C THR A 10 13.05 -19.37 -14.67
N ASN A 11 14.23 -19.67 -14.10
CA ASN A 11 14.45 -19.61 -12.66
C ASN A 11 15.90 -19.24 -12.30
N HIS A 12 16.12 -18.81 -11.06
CA HIS A 12 17.41 -18.31 -10.58
C HIS A 12 18.40 -19.42 -10.18
N PHE A 13 17.92 -20.66 -10.01
CA PHE A 13 18.75 -21.79 -9.57
C PHE A 13 19.42 -22.53 -10.73
N ASN A 14 18.88 -22.41 -11.95
CA ASN A 14 19.45 -23.05 -13.13
C ASN A 14 20.55 -22.16 -13.76
N PRO A 15 21.83 -22.60 -13.79
CA PRO A 15 22.91 -21.84 -14.43
C PRO A 15 22.67 -21.59 -15.93
N TYR A 16 21.86 -22.42 -16.58
CA TYR A 16 21.52 -22.28 -18.01
C TYR A 16 20.24 -21.47 -18.24
N SER A 17 19.68 -20.85 -17.19
CA SER A 17 18.53 -19.97 -17.29
C SER A 17 18.79 -18.79 -18.23
N PRO A 18 17.81 -18.35 -19.04
CA PRO A 18 17.92 -17.17 -19.90
C PRO A 18 18.31 -15.88 -19.16
N LEU A 19 18.14 -15.85 -17.83
CA LEU A 19 18.55 -14.74 -16.96
C LEU A 19 20.06 -14.48 -16.95
N PHE A 20 20.89 -15.49 -17.26
CA PHE A 20 22.33 -15.45 -17.02
C PHE A 20 23.15 -15.57 -18.30
N LYS A 21 24.23 -14.78 -18.37
CA LYS A 21 25.24 -14.91 -19.42
C LYS A 21 26.10 -16.15 -19.19
N LYS A 22 26.76 -16.66 -20.25
CA LYS A 22 27.60 -17.87 -20.19
C LYS A 22 28.71 -17.76 -19.12
N GLU A 23 29.23 -16.56 -18.92
CA GLU A 23 30.32 -16.28 -17.98
C GLU A 23 29.84 -16.28 -16.52
N GLN A 24 28.54 -16.11 -16.27
CA GLN A 24 27.95 -16.05 -14.92
C GLN A 24 27.55 -17.42 -14.38
N ARG A 25 27.50 -18.45 -15.22
CA ARG A 25 27.00 -19.79 -14.86
C ARG A 25 27.69 -20.38 -13.64
N PHE A 26 29.01 -20.24 -13.57
CA PHE A 26 29.78 -20.73 -12.43
C PHE A 26 29.43 -20.01 -11.12
N SER A 27 29.12 -18.71 -11.19
CA SER A 27 28.65 -17.94 -10.03
C SER A 27 27.29 -18.45 -9.53
N ILE A 28 26.41 -18.91 -10.42
CA ILE A 28 25.12 -19.51 -10.05
C ILE A 28 25.33 -20.83 -9.31
N VAL A 29 26.24 -21.68 -9.79
CA VAL A 29 26.60 -22.93 -9.11
C VAL A 29 27.13 -22.65 -7.70
N LEU A 30 28.07 -21.71 -7.56
CA LEU A 30 28.59 -21.30 -6.26
C LEU A 30 27.50 -20.75 -5.33
N SER A 31 26.57 -19.95 -5.87
CA SER A 31 25.43 -19.43 -5.12
C SER A 31 24.51 -20.56 -4.61
N ASN A 32 24.21 -21.56 -5.44
CA ASN A 32 23.41 -22.72 -5.05
C ASN A 32 24.09 -23.53 -3.93
N ILE A 33 25.41 -23.74 -4.03
CA ILE A 33 26.20 -24.38 -2.96
C ILE A 33 26.12 -23.56 -1.68
N GLY A 34 26.23 -22.23 -1.77
CA GLY A 34 26.07 -21.32 -0.63
C GLY A 34 24.71 -21.45 0.06
N ILE A 35 23.62 -21.43 -0.72
CA ILE A 35 22.26 -21.58 -0.21
C ILE A 35 22.07 -22.96 0.45
N ALA A 36 22.53 -24.04 -0.20
CA ALA A 36 22.44 -25.39 0.35
C ALA A 36 23.24 -25.54 1.66
N SER A 37 24.44 -24.96 1.70
CA SER A 37 25.29 -24.95 2.90
C SER A 37 24.61 -24.19 4.05
N MET A 38 24.03 -23.02 3.76
CA MET A 38 23.31 -22.24 4.77
C MET A 38 22.07 -22.98 5.28
N ALA A 39 21.30 -23.61 4.39
CA ALA A 39 20.15 -24.43 4.79
C ALA A 39 20.57 -25.60 5.69
N PHE A 40 21.69 -26.28 5.38
CA PHE A 40 22.24 -27.34 6.21
C PHE A 40 22.70 -26.82 7.59
N ILE A 41 23.39 -25.68 7.64
CA ILE A 41 23.81 -25.05 8.91
C ILE A 41 22.59 -24.72 9.78
N LEU A 42 21.56 -24.09 9.21
CA LEU A 42 20.34 -23.75 9.95
C LEU A 42 19.58 -24.99 10.43
N TYR A 43 19.56 -26.06 9.63
CA TYR A 43 19.03 -27.35 10.04
C TYR A 43 19.81 -27.92 11.23
N ALA A 44 21.15 -27.92 11.16
CA ALA A 44 22.03 -28.44 12.21
C ALA A 44 21.95 -27.63 13.51
N LEU A 45 21.76 -26.30 13.45
CA LEU A 45 21.56 -25.43 14.61
C LEU A 45 20.18 -25.60 15.28
N GLY A 46 19.27 -26.29 14.61
CA GLY A 46 17.98 -26.70 15.16
C GLY A 46 16.88 -25.65 15.06
N ARG A 47 15.65 -26.14 15.22
CA ARG A 47 14.41 -25.37 14.99
C ARG A 47 14.31 -24.10 15.84
N GLN A 48 14.72 -24.16 17.10
CA GLN A 48 14.62 -23.02 18.02
C GLN A 48 15.56 -21.88 17.60
N PHE A 49 16.80 -22.21 17.21
CA PHE A 49 17.74 -21.23 16.66
C PHE A 49 17.16 -20.62 15.38
N PHE A 50 16.72 -21.47 14.45
CA PHE A 50 16.17 -21.04 13.18
C PHE A 50 15.04 -20.02 13.34
N PHE A 51 14.02 -20.28 14.16
CA PHE A 51 12.89 -19.35 14.29
C PHE A 51 13.25 -18.05 15.00
N TRP A 52 13.87 -18.15 16.19
CA TRP A 52 14.02 -17.01 17.09
C TRP A 52 15.22 -16.13 16.76
N TYR A 53 16.29 -16.72 16.26
CA TYR A 53 17.56 -16.04 16.06
C TYR A 53 17.85 -15.73 14.58
N TYR A 54 17.22 -16.46 13.65
CA TYR A 54 17.45 -16.29 12.22
C TYR A 54 16.22 -15.79 11.46
N LEU A 55 15.11 -16.54 11.44
CA LEU A 55 13.97 -16.28 10.56
C LEU A 55 13.29 -14.94 10.83
N ILE A 56 12.94 -14.65 12.09
CA ILE A 56 12.24 -13.41 12.44
C ILE A 56 13.13 -12.18 12.16
N PRO A 57 14.41 -12.14 12.61
CA PRO A 57 15.34 -11.10 12.18
C PRO A 57 15.47 -11.00 10.66
N TYR A 58 15.61 -12.11 9.94
CA TYR A 58 15.72 -12.13 8.48
C TYR A 58 14.51 -11.50 7.79
N VAL A 59 13.29 -11.79 8.27
CA VAL A 59 12.07 -11.14 7.77
C VAL A 59 12.11 -9.63 8.00
N LEU A 60 12.58 -9.18 9.18
CA LEU A 60 12.72 -7.75 9.47
C LEU A 60 13.82 -7.09 8.64
N VAL A 61 14.95 -7.76 8.38
CA VAL A 61 15.98 -7.28 7.44
C VAL A 61 15.35 -7.01 6.08
N ASN A 62 14.61 -7.99 5.54
CA ASN A 62 13.93 -7.84 4.25
C ASN A 62 12.86 -6.73 4.27
N HIS A 63 12.10 -6.63 5.36
CA HIS A 63 11.14 -5.54 5.56
C HIS A 63 11.81 -4.17 5.44
N TRP A 64 12.92 -3.93 6.14
CA TRP A 64 13.65 -2.66 6.07
C TRP A 64 14.17 -2.38 4.66
N ILE A 65 14.79 -3.38 4.01
CA ILE A 65 15.34 -3.26 2.66
C ILE A 65 14.26 -2.87 1.65
N VAL A 66 13.17 -3.63 1.62
CA VAL A 66 12.04 -3.36 0.71
C VAL A 66 11.44 -1.99 1.02
N MET A 67 11.25 -1.65 2.29
CA MET A 67 10.64 -0.38 2.67
C MET A 67 11.49 0.83 2.25
N PHE A 68 12.80 0.84 2.53
CA PHE A 68 13.61 2.01 2.16
C PHE A 68 13.79 2.09 0.65
N THR A 69 14.01 0.96 -0.05
CA THR A 69 14.16 0.97 -1.51
C THR A 69 12.88 1.44 -2.20
N PHE A 70 11.71 0.98 -1.73
CA PHE A 70 10.43 1.48 -2.18
C PHE A 70 10.31 2.99 -1.96
N LEU A 71 10.58 3.48 -0.75
CA LEU A 71 10.48 4.91 -0.45
C LEU A 71 11.46 5.80 -1.23
N HIS A 72 12.62 5.27 -1.59
CA HIS A 72 13.60 5.97 -2.43
C HIS A 72 13.15 6.17 -3.86
N HIS A 73 12.37 5.22 -4.37
CA HIS A 73 12.01 5.08 -5.78
C HIS A 73 10.51 5.23 -6.05
N SER A 74 9.69 5.42 -5.01
CA SER A 74 8.25 5.56 -5.10
C SER A 74 7.78 6.71 -4.23
N ASP A 75 7.50 7.82 -4.89
CA ASP A 75 6.95 9.03 -4.29
C ASP A 75 5.98 9.70 -5.30
N PRO A 76 4.87 10.29 -4.85
CA PRO A 76 3.93 10.91 -5.79
C PRO A 76 4.47 12.19 -6.46
N THR A 77 5.63 12.71 -6.02
CA THR A 77 6.25 13.93 -6.57
C THR A 77 7.33 13.67 -7.63
N ILE A 78 7.75 12.40 -7.81
CA ILE A 78 8.79 12.03 -8.79
C ILE A 78 8.17 11.57 -10.12
N PRO A 79 8.76 11.95 -11.26
CA PRO A 79 8.30 11.55 -12.58
C PRO A 79 8.72 10.12 -12.94
N HIS A 80 7.89 9.45 -13.73
CA HIS A 80 8.23 8.23 -14.44
C HIS A 80 8.44 8.56 -15.91
N TYR A 81 9.57 8.11 -16.46
CA TYR A 81 9.94 8.38 -17.85
C TYR A 81 9.77 7.12 -18.68
N ARG A 82 9.10 7.24 -19.83
CA ARG A 82 9.08 6.18 -20.85
C ARG A 82 10.37 6.17 -21.65
N LYS A 83 10.55 5.11 -22.45
CA LYS A 83 11.76 4.87 -23.25
C LYS A 83 12.22 6.07 -24.07
N GLY A 84 11.29 6.86 -24.63
CA GLY A 84 11.62 8.04 -25.42
C GLY A 84 12.29 9.17 -24.63
N GLU A 85 11.92 9.32 -23.35
CA GLU A 85 12.38 10.41 -22.48
C GLU A 85 13.32 9.92 -21.35
N TRP A 86 13.53 8.61 -21.21
CA TRP A 86 14.39 8.08 -20.16
C TRP A 86 15.87 8.28 -20.50
N THR A 87 16.61 8.82 -19.53
CA THR A 87 18.07 8.87 -19.54
C THR A 87 18.58 8.51 -18.14
N PHE A 88 19.84 8.07 -18.04
CA PHE A 88 20.47 7.82 -16.74
C PHE A 88 20.36 9.03 -15.79
N LEU A 89 20.60 10.25 -16.32
CA LEU A 89 20.50 11.48 -15.54
C LEU A 89 19.10 11.68 -14.94
N ARG A 90 18.07 11.51 -15.76
CA ARG A 90 16.67 11.67 -15.33
C ARG A 90 16.24 10.58 -14.37
N GLY A 91 16.68 9.35 -14.59
CA GLY A 91 16.45 8.23 -13.67
C GLY A 91 17.11 8.45 -12.31
N ALA A 92 18.38 8.88 -12.28
CA ALA A 92 19.11 9.18 -11.05
C ALA A 92 18.49 10.37 -10.29
N ALA A 93 18.08 11.43 -11.02
CA ALA A 93 17.37 12.57 -10.45
C ALA A 93 15.99 12.19 -9.90
N GLY A 94 15.34 11.16 -10.45
CA GLY A 94 14.00 10.69 -10.05
C GLY A 94 13.99 9.86 -8.75
N THR A 95 14.96 10.05 -7.86
CA THR A 95 15.02 9.38 -6.56
C THR A 95 14.85 10.38 -5.43
N VAL A 96 14.48 9.92 -4.23
CA VAL A 96 14.14 10.80 -3.09
C VAL A 96 15.02 10.52 -1.87
N ASP A 97 15.66 11.58 -1.35
CA ASP A 97 16.37 11.56 -0.08
C ASP A 97 15.40 11.68 1.09
N ARG A 98 15.58 10.87 2.13
CA ARG A 98 14.70 10.80 3.32
C ARG A 98 15.48 10.55 4.61
N PRO A 99 15.09 11.19 5.72
CA PRO A 99 15.65 10.89 7.03
C PRO A 99 15.03 9.63 7.63
N LEU A 100 15.18 8.49 6.95
CA LEU A 100 14.56 7.23 7.35
C LEU A 100 15.07 6.79 8.73
N LEU A 101 14.15 6.57 9.69
CA LEU A 101 14.46 6.35 11.12
C LEU A 101 15.36 7.43 11.76
N GLY A 102 15.42 8.63 11.18
CA GLY A 102 16.28 9.71 11.63
C GLY A 102 17.75 9.29 11.78
N TRP A 103 18.33 9.62 12.93
CA TRP A 103 19.74 9.32 13.21
C TRP A 103 20.05 7.81 13.21
N ILE A 104 19.09 6.96 13.59
CA ILE A 104 19.28 5.50 13.64
C ILE A 104 19.52 4.98 12.23
N GLY A 105 18.67 5.34 11.28
CA GLY A 105 18.84 4.92 9.89
C GLY A 105 20.06 5.57 9.24
N ARG A 106 20.40 6.82 9.60
CA ARG A 106 21.67 7.42 9.14
C ARG A 106 22.88 6.59 9.59
N PHE A 107 22.86 6.15 10.84
CA PHE A 107 23.96 5.40 11.45
C PHE A 107 24.07 3.96 10.93
N PHE A 108 22.96 3.22 10.87
CA PHE A 108 22.94 1.80 10.51
C PHE A 108 22.78 1.55 9.01
N PHE A 109 22.05 2.39 8.27
CA PHE A 109 21.88 2.24 6.82
C PHE A 109 22.91 3.05 6.03
N HIS A 110 24.00 3.48 6.68
CA HIS A 110 25.18 4.02 5.99
C HIS A 110 24.86 5.19 5.06
N ASN A 111 24.03 6.13 5.52
CA ASN A 111 23.52 7.27 4.74
C ASN A 111 22.69 6.92 3.50
N ILE A 112 22.47 5.65 3.13
CA ILE A 112 21.88 5.28 1.83
C ILE A 112 20.55 5.98 1.59
N SER A 113 19.71 6.12 2.63
CA SER A 113 18.41 6.80 2.50
C SER A 113 18.50 8.31 2.56
N HIS A 114 19.51 8.85 3.24
CA HIS A 114 19.63 10.28 3.48
C HIS A 114 20.33 11.01 2.33
N ASP A 115 21.07 10.27 1.51
CA ASP A 115 21.98 10.75 0.47
C ASP A 115 21.85 9.85 -0.79
N HIS A 116 20.65 9.33 -1.04
CA HIS A 116 20.34 8.36 -2.10
C HIS A 116 20.44 8.97 -3.50
N VAL A 117 20.02 10.23 -3.67
CA VAL A 117 20.16 10.97 -4.94
C VAL A 117 21.64 11.04 -5.33
N ALA A 118 22.49 11.41 -4.38
CA ALA A 118 23.94 11.43 -4.59
C ALA A 118 24.50 10.02 -4.88
N HIS A 119 24.01 9.01 -4.18
CA HIS A 119 24.37 7.62 -4.43
C HIS A 119 24.10 7.20 -5.88
N HIS A 120 22.94 7.55 -6.46
CA HIS A 120 22.61 7.23 -7.86
C HIS A 120 23.52 7.91 -8.88
N PHE A 121 23.92 9.16 -8.64
CA PHE A 121 24.86 9.85 -9.52
C PHE A 121 26.30 9.36 -9.36
N PHE A 122 26.69 8.96 -8.15
CA PHE A 122 28.08 8.60 -7.81
C PHE A 122 28.17 7.21 -7.17
N LEU A 123 27.64 6.18 -7.84
CA LEU A 123 27.58 4.79 -7.34
C LEU A 123 28.94 4.23 -6.87
N ARG A 124 30.05 4.74 -7.43
CA ARG A 124 31.42 4.31 -7.08
C ARG A 124 32.06 5.14 -5.97
N ALA A 125 31.42 6.22 -5.53
CA ALA A 125 31.86 6.99 -4.38
C ALA A 125 31.42 6.27 -3.10
N PRO A 126 32.26 6.23 -2.06
CA PRO A 126 31.90 5.57 -0.82
C PRO A 126 30.82 6.33 -0.07
N PHE A 127 29.83 5.61 0.48
CA PHE A 127 28.69 6.18 1.21
C PHE A 127 29.06 7.19 2.32
N TYR A 128 30.22 7.03 2.95
CA TYR A 128 30.65 7.91 4.04
C TYR A 128 31.06 9.32 3.57
N ASN A 129 31.17 9.53 2.26
CA ASN A 129 31.32 10.84 1.64
C ASN A 129 29.99 11.37 1.08
N GLY A 130 28.92 10.56 1.10
CA GLY A 130 27.57 10.89 0.63
C GLY A 130 27.09 12.27 1.09
N PRO A 131 27.11 12.61 2.39
CA PRO A 131 26.67 13.92 2.86
C PRO A 131 27.39 15.11 2.22
N ALA A 132 28.71 14.99 1.98
CA ALA A 132 29.50 16.03 1.35
C ALA A 132 29.21 16.12 -0.17
N ILE A 133 28.99 14.97 -0.82
CA ILE A 133 28.61 14.90 -2.24
C ILE A 133 27.21 15.50 -2.43
N THR A 134 26.23 15.11 -1.62
CA THR A 134 24.88 15.68 -1.60
C THR A 134 24.92 17.20 -1.47
N LYS A 135 25.72 17.71 -0.52
CA LYS A 135 25.90 19.16 -0.34
C LYS A 135 26.49 19.84 -1.59
N ALA A 136 27.41 19.18 -2.29
CA ALA A 136 28.05 19.72 -3.48
C ALA A 136 27.12 19.74 -4.71
N ILE A 137 26.25 18.74 -4.87
CA ILE A 137 25.36 18.64 -6.04
C ILE A 137 24.03 19.35 -5.88
N LYS A 138 23.56 19.59 -4.64
CA LYS A 138 22.31 20.33 -4.36
C LYS A 138 22.19 21.63 -5.16
N PRO A 139 23.20 22.52 -5.22
CA PRO A 139 23.13 23.75 -6.01
C PRO A 139 23.00 23.53 -7.52
N VAL A 140 23.49 22.40 -8.04
CA VAL A 140 23.37 22.03 -9.46
C VAL A 140 21.98 21.48 -9.76
N LEU A 141 21.45 20.63 -8.86
CA LEU A 141 20.13 20.01 -9.00
C LEU A 141 18.97 21.00 -8.82
N LYS A 142 19.15 22.06 -8.01
CA LYS A 142 18.14 23.09 -7.75
C LYS A 142 16.78 22.47 -7.38
N GLU A 143 15.71 22.83 -8.09
CA GLU A 143 14.34 22.34 -7.89
C GLU A 143 14.14 20.84 -8.22
N HIS A 144 15.12 20.20 -8.86
CA HIS A 144 15.10 18.76 -9.17
C HIS A 144 15.73 17.90 -8.07
N TYR A 145 16.26 18.50 -7.00
CA TYR A 145 16.66 17.74 -5.82
C TYR A 145 15.43 17.33 -5.02
N ASN A 146 15.11 16.02 -4.99
CA ASN A 146 13.96 15.52 -4.25
C ASN A 146 14.36 15.12 -2.83
N TYR A 147 13.70 15.75 -1.86
CA TYR A 147 13.86 15.45 -0.45
C TYR A 147 12.50 15.40 0.23
N ASP A 148 12.31 14.41 1.10
CA ASP A 148 11.11 14.32 1.92
C ASP A 148 11.44 14.07 3.39
N SER A 149 11.11 15.04 4.24
CA SER A 149 11.30 15.03 5.69
C SER A 149 10.19 14.30 6.45
N THR A 150 9.14 13.86 5.76
CA THR A 150 7.99 13.19 6.35
C THR A 150 8.41 11.96 7.18
N PRO A 151 7.82 11.73 8.38
CA PRO A 151 8.13 10.56 9.19
C PRO A 151 7.99 9.24 8.40
N THR A 152 8.94 8.33 8.56
CA THR A 152 9.11 7.12 7.71
C THR A 152 7.81 6.36 7.46
N PHE A 153 7.06 6.02 8.51
CA PHE A 153 5.83 5.22 8.37
C PHE A 153 4.68 6.01 7.76
N TYR A 154 4.64 7.33 7.97
CA TYR A 154 3.66 8.18 7.30
C TYR A 154 4.01 8.34 5.81
N ALA A 155 5.29 8.50 5.47
CA ALA A 155 5.75 8.50 4.08
C ALA A 155 5.41 7.18 3.39
N LEU A 156 5.60 6.05 4.07
CA LEU A 156 5.22 4.73 3.58
C LEU A 156 3.72 4.65 3.29
N TYR A 157 2.89 5.07 4.24
CA TYR A 157 1.45 5.16 4.06
C TYR A 157 1.06 6.07 2.90
N ARG A 158 1.68 7.24 2.78
CA ARG A 158 1.44 8.19 1.69
C ARG A 158 1.79 7.56 0.35
N SER A 159 2.97 6.97 0.20
CA SER A 159 3.35 6.30 -1.05
C SER A 159 2.39 5.15 -1.38
N PHE A 160 1.98 4.33 -0.40
CA PHE A 160 0.97 3.28 -0.64
C PHE A 160 -0.40 3.79 -1.06
N THR A 161 -0.76 5.02 -0.74
CA THR A 161 -2.10 5.58 -1.05
C THR A 161 -2.09 6.52 -2.24
N GLN A 162 -0.94 7.14 -2.54
CA GLN A 162 -0.79 8.11 -3.62
C GLN A 162 -0.10 7.52 -4.86
N CYS A 163 0.64 6.40 -4.73
CA CYS A 163 1.40 5.76 -5.80
C CYS A 163 0.74 4.47 -6.30
N LEU A 164 -0.50 4.54 -6.78
CA LEU A 164 -1.27 3.33 -7.13
C LEU A 164 -1.08 2.92 -8.59
N PHE A 165 -1.17 3.87 -9.52
CA PHE A 165 -1.02 3.59 -10.95
C PHE A 165 -0.53 4.82 -11.72
N ILE A 166 -0.21 4.62 -13.00
CA ILE A 166 0.18 5.66 -13.96
C ILE A 166 -0.71 5.60 -15.22
N GLU A 167 -0.74 6.69 -15.99
CA GLU A 167 -1.43 6.76 -17.27
C GLU A 167 -0.84 5.82 -18.34
N ASP A 168 -1.72 5.29 -19.22
CA ASP A 168 -1.32 4.47 -20.38
C ASP A 168 -0.66 5.30 -21.49
N GLU A 169 -0.81 6.62 -21.46
CA GLU A 169 -0.26 7.54 -22.46
C GLU A 169 0.60 8.63 -21.84
N GLY A 170 1.52 9.18 -22.63
CA GLY A 170 2.45 10.25 -22.23
C GLY A 170 3.86 9.76 -21.91
N ASP A 171 4.86 10.56 -22.27
CA ASP A 171 6.28 10.16 -22.12
C ASP A 171 6.85 10.43 -20.71
N ILE A 172 6.30 11.42 -20.01
CA ILE A 172 6.65 11.78 -18.63
C ILE A 172 5.35 11.81 -17.83
N ILE A 173 5.21 10.87 -16.89
CA ILE A 173 3.96 10.58 -16.19
C ILE A 173 4.20 10.51 -14.69
N PHE A 174 3.14 10.77 -13.92
CA PHE A 174 3.18 10.75 -12.45
C PHE A 174 2.21 9.73 -11.91
N TYR A 175 2.51 9.27 -10.69
CA TYR A 175 1.61 8.43 -9.94
C TYR A 175 0.28 9.12 -9.68
N LYS A 176 -0.80 8.32 -9.77
CA LYS A 176 -2.15 8.71 -9.40
C LYS A 176 -2.65 7.90 -8.22
N ASN A 177 -3.42 8.59 -7.38
CA ASN A 177 -4.06 8.01 -6.21
C ASN A 177 -5.41 7.36 -6.57
N LYS A 178 -6.12 6.89 -5.53
CA LYS A 178 -7.42 6.21 -5.68
C LYS A 178 -8.55 7.08 -6.24
N ASP A 179 -8.32 8.37 -6.46
CA ASP A 179 -9.30 9.29 -7.02
C ASP A 179 -8.88 9.72 -8.44
N GLY A 180 -7.84 9.10 -9.00
CA GLY A 180 -7.27 9.44 -10.31
C GLY A 180 -6.45 10.73 -10.32
N ILE A 181 -6.11 11.26 -9.14
CA ILE A 181 -5.43 12.53 -8.98
C ILE A 181 -3.94 12.30 -8.82
N ALA A 182 -3.13 13.00 -9.61
CA ALA A 182 -1.69 13.07 -9.42
C ALA A 182 -1.35 14.21 -8.45
N VAL A 183 -0.39 13.98 -7.56
CA VAL A 183 0.09 15.06 -6.66
C VAL A 183 0.82 16.12 -7.47
N ARG A 184 1.60 15.71 -8.47
CA ARG A 184 2.34 16.58 -9.36
C ARG A 184 2.05 16.21 -10.81
N GLU A 185 2.00 17.22 -11.69
CA GLU A 185 1.75 17.03 -13.13
C GLU A 185 2.83 17.70 -13.96
N LEU A 186 3.02 17.22 -15.20
CA LEU A 186 3.95 17.80 -16.17
C LEU A 186 3.47 19.19 -16.62
N ASP A 187 4.37 20.18 -16.64
CA ASP A 187 4.09 21.48 -17.24
C ASP A 187 4.10 21.37 -18.77
N LYS A 188 2.92 21.15 -19.35
CA LYS A 188 2.75 21.15 -20.82
C LYS A 188 3.11 22.51 -21.44
N SER A 189 2.95 23.61 -20.70
CA SER A 189 3.28 24.95 -21.20
C SER A 189 4.78 25.24 -21.18
N ALA A 190 5.54 24.73 -20.22
CA ALA A 190 7.00 24.82 -20.22
C ALA A 190 7.66 23.97 -21.32
N LEU A 191 7.08 22.80 -21.65
CA LEU A 191 7.55 21.97 -22.77
C LEU A 191 7.38 22.70 -24.12
N MET A 192 6.25 23.39 -24.31
CA MET A 192 5.98 24.21 -25.50
C MET A 192 6.83 25.49 -25.52
N ARG A 193 7.13 26.10 -24.36
CA ARG A 193 8.10 27.19 -24.25
C ARG A 193 9.54 26.74 -24.51
N LYS A 194 9.88 25.45 -24.38
CA LYS A 194 11.19 24.93 -24.81
C LYS A 194 11.37 24.98 -26.34
N LEU A 195 10.29 25.17 -27.09
CA LEU A 195 10.30 25.50 -28.53
C LEU A 195 10.37 27.01 -28.81
N GLU A 196 10.19 27.88 -27.82
CA GLU A 196 10.21 29.34 -27.99
C GLU A 196 10.94 30.03 -26.82
N SER A 197 12.18 30.41 -27.07
CA SER A 197 13.15 30.88 -26.07
C SER A 197 12.80 32.20 -25.34
N VAL A 198 13.03 32.19 -24.02
CA VAL A 198 13.57 33.27 -23.14
C VAL A 198 12.65 34.45 -22.76
N SER A 199 12.33 34.60 -21.47
CA SER A 199 12.82 35.69 -20.60
C SER A 199 12.37 35.57 -19.13
N GLU A 200 13.26 36.05 -18.27
CA GLU A 200 13.32 36.19 -16.79
C GLU A 200 12.13 36.94 -16.15
N SER A 201 11.92 37.06 -14.83
CA SER A 201 12.32 36.45 -13.54
C SER A 201 11.38 37.11 -12.49
N ILE A 202 11.24 36.57 -11.27
CA ILE A 202 11.21 37.30 -9.97
C ILE A 202 10.84 36.33 -8.80
N GLU A 203 11.64 36.48 -7.73
CA GLU A 203 11.68 35.94 -6.36
C GLU A 203 10.39 36.13 -5.53
N ALA A 204 10.23 35.68 -4.28
CA ALA A 204 10.65 34.55 -3.45
C ALA A 204 9.75 34.63 -2.20
N GLU A 205 9.37 33.48 -1.63
CA GLU A 205 8.90 33.22 -0.24
C GLU A 205 7.73 32.21 -0.20
N ALA A 206 7.74 31.37 0.86
CA ALA A 206 6.86 30.24 1.19
C ALA A 206 7.25 28.86 0.61
N GLU A 207 8.39 28.31 1.06
CA GLU A 207 9.00 27.10 0.49
C GLU A 207 8.46 25.74 0.98
N ASP A 208 7.86 25.61 2.17
CA ASP A 208 7.61 24.25 2.69
C ASP A 208 6.22 23.64 2.38
N ALA A 209 5.28 24.40 1.79
CA ALA A 209 3.93 23.91 1.49
C ALA A 209 3.54 23.94 0.00
N VAL A 210 4.31 24.63 -0.86
CA VAL A 210 3.93 24.95 -2.25
C VAL A 210 4.61 24.04 -3.29
N GLN A 211 5.68 23.31 -2.93
CA GLN A 211 6.41 22.46 -3.88
C GLN A 211 5.55 21.30 -4.43
N MET A 212 4.52 20.87 -3.70
CA MET A 212 3.60 19.80 -4.13
C MET A 212 2.62 20.19 -5.24
N ARG A 213 2.54 21.45 -5.69
CA ARG A 213 1.60 21.86 -6.76
C ARG A 213 2.25 22.57 -7.95
N ARG A 214 3.59 22.64 -8.01
CA ARG A 214 4.28 23.25 -9.16
C ARG A 214 4.33 22.26 -10.34
N PRO A 215 3.91 22.68 -11.54
CA PRO A 215 4.09 21.90 -12.76
C PRO A 215 5.56 21.45 -12.92
N PHE A 216 5.78 20.19 -13.28
CA PHE A 216 7.13 19.62 -13.44
C PHE A 216 7.74 20.02 -14.77
N VAL A 217 9.00 20.47 -14.75
CA VAL A 217 9.83 20.68 -15.93
C VAL A 217 10.98 19.66 -15.90
N PRO A 218 11.31 18.98 -17.01
CA PRO A 218 12.42 18.04 -17.04
C PRO A 218 13.77 18.75 -16.80
N PRO A 219 14.71 18.13 -16.07
CA PRO A 219 16.04 18.67 -15.84
C PRO A 219 16.75 19.15 -17.10
N ASP A 220 17.41 20.30 -17.01
CA ASP A 220 18.25 20.89 -18.06
C ASP A 220 19.76 20.82 -17.75
N PHE A 221 20.15 20.51 -16.51
CA PHE A 221 21.54 20.28 -16.13
C PHE A 221 22.12 19.01 -16.77
N THR A 222 23.45 18.97 -16.85
CA THR A 222 24.24 17.91 -17.46
C THR A 222 24.96 17.05 -16.42
N LEU A 223 25.31 15.80 -16.78
CA LEU A 223 26.16 14.96 -15.94
C LEU A 223 27.52 15.62 -15.68
N LYS A 224 28.05 16.39 -16.64
CA LYS A 224 29.33 17.09 -16.51
C LYS A 224 29.29 18.12 -15.38
N GLU A 225 28.23 18.93 -15.31
CA GLU A 225 28.07 19.93 -14.24
C GLU A 225 28.01 19.28 -12.86
N LEU A 226 27.31 18.14 -12.73
CA LEU A 226 27.29 17.37 -11.48
C LEU A 226 28.68 16.84 -11.10
N HIS A 227 29.40 16.27 -12.07
CA HIS A 227 30.75 15.75 -11.85
C HIS A 227 31.75 16.87 -11.49
N ASP A 228 31.66 18.03 -12.14
CA ASP A 228 32.53 19.18 -11.90
C ASP A 228 32.28 19.81 -10.52
N ALA A 229 31.05 19.75 -10.01
CA ALA A 229 30.70 20.26 -8.68
C ALA A 229 31.28 19.42 -7.52
N VAL A 230 31.59 18.14 -7.74
CA VAL A 230 32.06 17.23 -6.69
C VAL A 230 33.59 17.19 -6.60
N PRO A 231 34.19 17.57 -5.47
CA PRO A 231 35.64 17.44 -5.28
C PRO A 231 36.14 16.00 -5.44
N LYS A 232 37.19 15.80 -6.25
CA LYS A 232 37.72 14.46 -6.57
C LYS A 232 38.14 13.63 -5.35
N HIS A 233 38.56 14.27 -4.25
CA HIS A 233 38.93 13.56 -3.03
C HIS A 233 37.73 12.86 -2.36
N LEU A 234 36.49 13.32 -2.59
CA LEU A 234 35.28 12.66 -2.09
C LEU A 234 34.98 11.36 -2.85
N LEU A 235 35.57 11.16 -4.02
CA LEU A 235 35.42 9.94 -4.81
C LEU A 235 36.48 8.88 -4.46
N GLN A 236 37.47 9.25 -3.62
CA GLN A 236 38.55 8.36 -3.23
C GLN A 236 38.11 7.39 -2.13
N LYS A 237 38.54 6.14 -2.28
CA LYS A 237 38.23 5.07 -1.34
C LYS A 237 39.24 5.06 -0.20
N ASN A 238 38.75 4.86 1.01
CA ASN A 238 39.54 4.66 2.21
C ASN A 238 39.29 3.24 2.76
N PRO A 239 40.18 2.28 2.49
CA PRO A 239 40.03 0.90 2.95
C PRO A 239 39.91 0.78 4.47
N ALA A 240 40.65 1.58 5.24
CA ALA A 240 40.59 1.53 6.70
C ALA A 240 39.21 1.94 7.22
N LYS A 241 38.63 3.01 6.67
CA LYS A 241 37.28 3.45 7.01
C LYS A 241 36.22 2.44 6.57
N ALA A 242 36.35 1.85 5.38
CA ALA A 242 35.47 0.79 4.91
C ALA A 242 35.52 -0.45 5.84
N THR A 243 36.72 -0.89 6.22
CA THR A 243 36.91 -2.01 7.15
C THR A 243 36.35 -1.68 8.53
N TYR A 244 36.50 -0.46 9.02
CA TYR A 244 35.91 -0.02 10.28
C TYR A 244 34.37 -0.20 10.28
N TYR A 245 33.67 0.26 9.25
CA TYR A 245 32.20 0.12 9.20
C TYR A 245 31.76 -1.34 9.10
N LEU A 246 32.50 -2.17 8.36
CA LEU A 246 32.24 -3.61 8.29
C LEU A 246 32.38 -4.27 9.67
N LEU A 247 33.50 -4.01 10.36
CA LEU A 247 33.76 -4.56 11.70
C LEU A 247 32.78 -4.02 12.74
N ARG A 248 32.38 -2.76 12.63
CA ARG A 248 31.36 -2.13 13.49
C ARG A 248 30.05 -2.90 13.41
N ASP A 249 29.55 -3.17 12.21
CA ASP A 249 28.26 -3.84 12.01
C ASP A 249 28.31 -5.31 12.45
N VAL A 250 29.43 -6.00 12.18
CA VAL A 250 29.70 -7.35 12.73
C VAL A 250 29.67 -7.33 14.24
N THR A 251 30.31 -6.35 14.87
CA THR A 251 30.33 -6.24 16.33
C THR A 251 28.93 -6.02 16.89
N PHE A 252 28.13 -5.12 16.32
CA PHE A 252 26.74 -4.91 16.76
C PHE A 252 25.88 -6.16 16.61
N ALA A 253 25.96 -6.85 15.47
CA ALA A 253 25.21 -8.09 15.27
C ALA A 253 25.61 -9.17 16.28
N LEU A 254 26.91 -9.37 16.52
CA LEU A 254 27.38 -10.35 17.50
C LEU A 254 26.98 -9.99 18.94
N LEU A 255 27.01 -8.70 19.30
CA LEU A 255 26.54 -8.24 20.60
C LEU A 255 25.04 -8.48 20.78
N LEU A 256 24.23 -8.18 19.78
CA LEU A 256 22.79 -8.44 19.80
C LEU A 256 22.48 -9.94 19.88
N TYR A 257 23.20 -10.79 19.14
CA TYR A 257 23.11 -12.24 19.27
C TYR A 257 23.44 -12.70 20.70
N LYS A 258 24.55 -12.21 21.26
CA LYS A 258 24.95 -12.53 22.64
C LYS A 258 23.88 -12.08 23.66
N SER A 259 23.31 -10.90 23.48
CA SER A 259 22.20 -10.41 24.30
C SER A 259 20.97 -11.31 24.17
N ALA A 260 20.63 -11.75 22.95
CA ALA A 260 19.49 -12.65 22.70
C ALA A 260 19.63 -14.00 23.41
N TYR A 261 20.83 -14.59 23.40
CA TYR A 261 21.12 -15.82 24.15
C TYR A 261 20.91 -15.67 25.66
N SER A 262 21.01 -14.45 26.17
CA SER A 262 20.82 -14.16 27.60
C SER A 262 19.36 -13.91 27.97
N ILE A 263 18.44 -13.69 27.01
CA ILE A 263 17.04 -13.33 27.29
C ILE A 263 16.32 -14.42 28.08
N THR A 264 16.40 -15.68 27.63
CA THR A 264 15.70 -16.79 28.30
C THR A 264 16.28 -17.08 29.68
N PRO A 265 17.60 -17.28 29.85
CA PRO A 265 18.19 -17.49 31.19
C PRO A 265 17.90 -16.33 32.14
N TRP A 266 17.94 -15.08 31.66
CA TRP A 266 17.68 -13.92 32.51
C TRP A 266 16.21 -13.81 32.92
N ALA A 267 15.28 -14.11 32.01
CA ALA A 267 13.86 -14.17 32.32
C ALA A 267 13.50 -15.29 33.30
N GLU A 268 14.26 -16.39 33.29
CA GLU A 268 14.14 -17.49 34.27
C GLU A 268 14.73 -17.14 35.64
N SER A 269 15.66 -16.20 35.72
CA SER A 269 16.28 -15.71 36.97
C SER A 269 15.47 -14.65 37.72
N ASP A 270 14.19 -14.49 37.38
CA ASP A 270 13.27 -13.51 37.98
C ASP A 270 13.74 -12.05 37.90
N PHE A 271 14.57 -11.74 36.89
CA PHE A 271 15.24 -10.45 36.75
C PHE A 271 15.91 -10.04 38.06
N SER A 272 16.70 -10.95 38.65
CA SER A 272 17.36 -10.72 39.94
C SER A 272 16.40 -10.41 41.10
N GLY A 273 15.16 -10.91 41.02
CA GLY A 273 14.12 -10.73 42.04
C GLY A 273 13.27 -9.46 41.88
N TYR A 274 13.58 -8.59 40.90
CA TYR A 274 12.79 -7.37 40.67
C TYR A 274 11.43 -7.66 40.04
N ILE A 275 11.29 -8.76 39.29
CA ILE A 275 10.04 -9.12 38.62
C ILE A 275 9.72 -10.58 38.94
N THR A 276 8.82 -10.79 39.88
CA THR A 276 8.46 -12.13 40.38
C THR A 276 7.16 -12.67 39.78
N SER A 277 6.26 -11.81 39.29
CA SER A 277 5.00 -12.21 38.66
C SER A 277 5.24 -12.96 37.34
N PRO A 278 4.76 -14.22 37.19
CA PRO A 278 4.93 -14.99 35.95
C PRO A 278 4.37 -14.29 34.70
N PHE A 279 3.26 -13.56 34.85
CA PHE A 279 2.66 -12.79 33.76
C PHE A 279 3.59 -11.65 33.30
N ILE A 280 4.12 -10.87 34.26
CA ILE A 280 5.01 -9.75 33.95
C ILE A 280 6.34 -10.26 33.35
N LYS A 281 6.89 -11.37 33.85
CA LYS A 281 8.10 -12.00 33.27
C LYS A 281 7.91 -12.33 31.79
N ASN A 282 6.76 -12.92 31.43
CA ASN A 282 6.47 -13.25 30.04
C ASN A 282 6.33 -12.01 29.15
N ILE A 283 5.70 -10.93 29.65
CA ILE A 283 5.64 -9.65 28.94
C ILE A 283 7.04 -9.09 28.70
N VAL A 284 7.87 -9.01 29.74
CA VAL A 284 9.24 -8.48 29.61
C VAL A 284 10.07 -9.35 28.68
N LYS A 285 9.98 -10.68 28.79
CA LYS A 285 10.64 -11.61 27.87
C LYS A 285 10.21 -11.38 26.42
N GLY A 286 8.91 -11.22 26.18
CA GLY A 286 8.37 -10.90 24.85
C GLY A 286 8.89 -9.58 24.31
N PHE A 287 8.93 -8.54 25.14
CA PHE A 287 9.47 -7.22 24.77
C PHE A 287 10.97 -7.28 24.45
N LEU A 288 11.76 -8.03 25.22
CA LEU A 288 13.18 -8.24 24.95
C LEU A 288 13.42 -8.97 23.62
N TRP A 289 12.61 -9.99 23.32
CA TRP A 289 12.66 -10.67 22.02
C TRP A 289 12.28 -9.75 20.87
N ALA A 290 11.18 -8.99 20.99
CA ALA A 290 10.76 -8.03 19.98
C ALA A 290 11.82 -6.94 19.75
N SER A 291 12.43 -6.44 20.81
CA SER A 291 13.53 -5.45 20.75
C SER A 291 14.75 -6.02 20.04
N TYR A 292 15.15 -7.26 20.38
CA TYR A 292 16.23 -7.96 19.68
C TYR A 292 15.92 -8.10 18.19
N TRP A 293 14.74 -8.61 17.83
CA TRP A 293 14.35 -8.80 16.43
C TRP A 293 14.38 -7.50 15.64
N TRP A 294 13.82 -6.42 16.19
CA TRP A 294 13.81 -5.10 15.57
C TRP A 294 15.24 -4.58 15.36
N CYS A 295 16.06 -4.56 16.41
CA CYS A 295 17.45 -4.10 16.36
C CYS A 295 18.30 -4.94 15.39
N GLN A 296 18.18 -6.26 15.47
CA GLN A 296 18.91 -7.19 14.60
C GLN A 296 18.49 -7.01 13.13
N GLY A 297 17.20 -6.75 12.88
CA GLY A 297 16.69 -6.41 11.57
C GLY A 297 17.31 -5.13 11.00
N VAL A 298 17.43 -4.07 11.82
CA VAL A 298 18.06 -2.80 11.42
C VAL A 298 19.55 -3.01 11.12
N VAL A 299 20.30 -3.69 12.00
CA VAL A 299 21.72 -3.98 11.77
C VAL A 299 21.92 -4.85 10.52
N GLY A 300 21.06 -5.88 10.34
CA GLY A 300 21.10 -6.75 9.17
C GLY A 300 20.79 -6.03 7.86
N ALA A 301 19.89 -5.06 7.87
CA ALA A 301 19.68 -4.18 6.71
C ALA A 301 20.88 -3.25 6.45
N GLY A 302 21.62 -2.85 7.49
CA GLY A 302 22.92 -2.18 7.34
C GLY A 302 23.96 -3.02 6.59
N PHE A 303 24.03 -4.33 6.86
CA PHE A 303 24.87 -5.25 6.09
C PHE A 303 24.50 -5.31 4.61
N PHE A 304 23.20 -5.29 4.31
CA PHE A 304 22.75 -5.18 2.92
C PHE A 304 23.26 -3.90 2.26
N CYS A 305 23.17 -2.75 2.93
CA CYS A 305 23.67 -1.48 2.39
C CYS A 305 25.19 -1.52 2.14
N LEU A 306 25.99 -2.10 3.04
CA LEU A 306 27.42 -2.31 2.81
C LEU A 306 27.69 -3.25 1.63
N GLY A 307 26.93 -4.34 1.54
CA GLY A 307 27.01 -5.31 0.46
C GLY A 307 26.67 -4.72 -0.91
N HIS A 308 25.66 -3.86 -0.95
CA HIS A 308 25.26 -3.08 -2.11
C HIS A 308 26.41 -2.16 -2.60
N ASP A 309 27.02 -1.41 -1.69
CA ASP A 309 28.17 -0.54 -1.96
C ASP A 309 29.42 -1.33 -2.43
N LEU A 310 29.68 -2.48 -1.80
CA LEU A 310 30.69 -3.45 -2.26
C LEU A 310 30.37 -3.94 -3.68
N GLY A 311 29.09 -4.18 -3.98
CA GLY A 311 28.61 -4.55 -5.32
C GLY A 311 28.87 -3.49 -6.40
N HIS A 312 28.92 -2.21 -6.01
CA HIS A 312 29.34 -1.09 -6.85
C HIS A 312 30.87 -0.88 -6.89
N GLY A 313 31.60 -1.52 -5.99
CA GLY A 313 33.04 -1.35 -5.85
C GLY A 313 33.42 0.01 -5.28
N SER A 314 32.57 0.60 -4.41
CA SER A 314 32.77 1.92 -3.81
C SER A 314 33.71 1.90 -2.60
N LEU A 315 33.94 0.73 -1.97
CA LEU A 315 34.65 0.64 -0.69
C LEU A 315 36.15 0.33 -0.82
N TYR A 316 36.52 -0.56 -1.74
CA TYR A 316 37.92 -0.97 -1.97
C TYR A 316 38.34 -0.79 -3.43
N GLU A 317 39.64 -0.63 -3.69
CA GLU A 317 40.16 -0.59 -5.06
C GLU A 317 40.19 -1.99 -5.72
N SER A 318 40.43 -3.02 -4.90
CA SER A 318 40.46 -4.42 -5.34
C SER A 318 39.05 -4.92 -5.67
N LYS A 319 38.79 -5.22 -6.95
CA LYS A 319 37.55 -5.86 -7.38
C LYS A 319 37.31 -7.21 -6.68
N PRO A 320 38.30 -8.13 -6.57
CA PRO A 320 38.11 -9.38 -5.84
C PRO A 320 37.72 -9.17 -4.38
N THR A 321 38.35 -8.21 -3.69
CA THR A 321 38.02 -7.89 -2.29
C THR A 321 36.57 -7.42 -2.17
N ASN A 322 36.12 -6.53 -3.05
CA ASN A 322 34.72 -6.11 -3.06
C ASN A 322 33.77 -7.28 -3.35
N SER A 323 34.10 -8.16 -4.29
CA SER A 323 33.25 -9.30 -4.64
C SER A 323 33.15 -10.34 -3.52
N VAL A 324 34.26 -10.67 -2.87
CA VAL A 324 34.29 -11.64 -1.76
C VAL A 324 33.56 -11.08 -0.54
N LEU A 325 33.91 -9.86 -0.11
CA LEU A 325 33.25 -9.24 1.03
C LEU A 325 31.77 -8.98 0.74
N GLY A 326 31.46 -8.54 -0.48
CA GLY A 326 30.10 -8.36 -0.96
C GLY A 326 29.31 -9.64 -0.81
N PHE A 327 29.79 -10.76 -1.37
CA PHE A 327 29.14 -12.07 -1.24
C PHE A 327 28.93 -12.52 0.20
N LEU A 328 29.89 -12.25 1.10
CA LEU A 328 29.78 -12.62 2.51
C LEU A 328 28.70 -11.84 3.27
N VAL A 329 28.48 -10.57 2.90
CA VAL A 329 27.50 -9.71 3.58
C VAL A 329 26.17 -9.58 2.84
N HIS A 330 26.13 -9.89 1.53
CA HIS A 330 24.96 -9.71 0.67
C HIS A 330 25.06 -10.42 -0.71
N SER A 331 23.98 -11.05 -1.15
CA SER A 331 23.83 -11.56 -2.53
C SER A 331 23.28 -10.49 -3.47
N LYS A 332 24.14 -9.98 -4.35
CA LYS A 332 23.89 -8.89 -5.32
C LYS A 332 22.56 -9.05 -6.11
N ALA A 333 21.69 -8.05 -6.03
CA ALA A 333 20.61 -7.80 -7.00
C ALA A 333 20.79 -6.40 -7.63
N THR A 334 20.62 -6.27 -8.94
CA THR A 334 20.78 -5.00 -9.68
C THR A 334 19.47 -4.62 -10.36
N GLY A 335 18.93 -3.43 -10.07
CA GLY A 335 17.72 -2.86 -10.70
C GLY A 335 18.03 -2.09 -11.98
N SER A 336 17.07 -2.06 -12.91
CA SER A 336 17.12 -1.41 -14.22
C SER A 336 15.68 -1.31 -14.73
N MET A 337 15.12 -0.13 -15.01
CA MET A 337 13.70 0.01 -15.42
C MET A 337 13.18 -0.90 -16.55
N GLU A 338 14.00 -1.28 -17.55
CA GLU A 338 13.59 -2.24 -18.60
C GLU A 338 13.73 -3.72 -18.18
N ARG A 339 14.29 -3.98 -16.99
CA ARG A 339 14.56 -5.29 -16.40
C ARG A 339 14.14 -5.37 -14.92
N ASP A 340 13.50 -4.33 -14.39
CA ASP A 340 13.13 -4.18 -13.00
C ASP A 340 11.80 -4.88 -12.86
N GLU A 341 11.82 -6.00 -12.15
CA GLU A 341 10.59 -6.76 -11.91
C GLU A 341 9.85 -6.25 -10.68
N ASN A 342 10.48 -5.41 -9.85
CA ASN A 342 10.01 -5.15 -8.49
C ASN A 342 9.16 -3.88 -8.33
N TYR A 343 9.39 -2.82 -9.12
CA TYR A 343 8.73 -1.52 -8.93
C TYR A 343 8.28 -0.85 -10.24
N VAL A 344 7.86 -1.65 -11.23
CA VAL A 344 7.15 -1.09 -12.40
C VAL A 344 5.75 -0.71 -11.95
N PRO A 345 5.35 0.57 -12.03
CA PRO A 345 4.01 0.98 -11.64
C PRO A 345 2.99 0.30 -12.57
N TYR A 346 1.87 -0.12 -11.98
CA TYR A 346 0.74 -0.60 -12.77
C TYR A 346 0.20 0.52 -13.64
N THR A 347 -0.18 0.16 -14.87
CA THR A 347 -0.83 1.08 -15.78
C THR A 347 -2.34 1.09 -15.52
N ARG A 348 -3.02 2.14 -15.97
CA ARG A 348 -4.49 2.21 -15.96
C ARG A 348 -5.14 0.98 -16.58
N SER A 349 -4.64 0.55 -17.74
CA SER A 349 -5.10 -0.67 -18.42
C SER A 349 -4.93 -1.95 -17.58
N THR A 350 -3.93 -2.01 -16.70
CA THR A 350 -3.76 -3.17 -15.78
C THR A 350 -4.96 -3.33 -14.85
N PHE A 351 -5.59 -2.22 -14.48
CA PHE A 351 -6.76 -2.16 -13.63
C PHE A 351 -8.08 -2.12 -14.41
N SER A 352 -8.05 -2.26 -15.74
CA SER A 352 -9.22 -2.15 -16.62
C SER A 352 -10.01 -0.86 -16.43
N LEU A 353 -9.34 0.21 -16.01
CA LEU A 353 -9.96 1.51 -15.75
C LEU A 353 -10.29 2.22 -17.09
N PRO A 354 -11.44 2.93 -17.17
CA PRO A 354 -11.80 3.68 -18.36
C PRO A 354 -10.81 4.83 -18.66
N ASP A 355 -10.83 5.32 -19.90
CA ASP A 355 -10.02 6.46 -20.36
C ASP A 355 -10.11 7.64 -19.37
N GLU A 356 -8.98 8.31 -19.14
CA GLU A 356 -8.87 9.42 -18.19
C GLU A 356 -9.98 10.48 -18.36
N LYS A 357 -10.37 10.80 -19.60
CA LYS A 357 -11.39 11.82 -19.88
C LYS A 357 -12.81 11.38 -19.49
N LYS A 358 -13.01 10.08 -19.28
CA LYS A 358 -14.31 9.45 -18.97
C LYS A 358 -14.37 8.89 -17.55
N ALA A 359 -13.22 8.58 -16.97
CA ALA A 359 -13.10 7.99 -15.64
C ALA A 359 -13.65 8.89 -14.54
N THR A 360 -14.23 8.27 -13.53
CA THR A 360 -14.82 8.90 -12.35
C THR A 360 -14.19 8.38 -11.07
N GLN A 361 -14.37 9.11 -9.98
CA GLN A 361 -13.92 8.66 -8.65
C GLN A 361 -14.45 7.27 -8.26
N MET A 362 -15.61 6.86 -8.77
CA MET A 362 -16.20 5.55 -8.47
C MET A 362 -15.47 4.41 -9.17
N ASP A 363 -15.04 4.60 -10.43
CA ASP A 363 -14.27 3.60 -11.18
C ASP A 363 -12.96 3.25 -10.45
N TYR A 364 -12.34 4.26 -9.82
CA TYR A 364 -11.13 4.06 -9.04
C TYR A 364 -11.41 3.44 -7.66
N ALA A 365 -12.52 3.79 -7.02
CA ALA A 365 -12.91 3.21 -5.73
C ALA A 365 -13.20 1.71 -5.86
N GLU A 366 -13.93 1.28 -6.89
CA GLU A 366 -14.25 -0.13 -7.13
C GLU A 366 -13.00 -1.00 -7.34
N VAL A 367 -11.99 -0.54 -8.08
CA VAL A 367 -10.80 -1.37 -8.34
C VAL A 367 -9.80 -1.35 -7.20
N LEU A 368 -9.66 -0.21 -6.51
CA LEU A 368 -8.60 0.01 -5.53
C LEU A 368 -9.07 -0.20 -4.08
N GLU A 369 -10.38 -0.21 -3.79
CA GLU A 369 -10.93 -0.52 -2.46
C GLU A 369 -11.33 -1.99 -2.28
N GLU A 370 -11.42 -2.79 -3.36
CA GLU A 370 -11.92 -4.19 -3.33
C GLU A 370 -10.82 -5.28 -3.26
N THR A 371 -9.54 -4.95 -3.06
CA THR A 371 -8.53 -6.01 -2.84
C THR A 371 -8.54 -6.49 -1.39
N PRO A 372 -8.81 -7.78 -1.10
CA PRO A 372 -8.96 -8.29 0.28
C PRO A 372 -7.76 -8.01 1.19
N LEU A 373 -6.54 -8.00 0.61
CA LEU A 373 -5.30 -7.64 1.29
C LEU A 373 -5.18 -6.13 1.57
N TYR A 374 -5.66 -5.28 0.67
CA TYR A 374 -5.69 -3.83 0.86
C TYR A 374 -6.72 -3.44 1.91
N THR A 375 -7.89 -4.07 1.94
CA THR A 375 -8.90 -3.84 2.99
C THR A 375 -8.38 -4.32 4.36
N LEU A 376 -7.68 -5.46 4.43
CA LEU A 376 -7.04 -5.94 5.66
C LEU A 376 -5.91 -4.99 6.14
N PHE A 377 -5.08 -4.51 5.20
CA PHE A 377 -3.99 -3.58 5.46
C PHE A 377 -4.49 -2.17 5.83
N ARG A 378 -5.55 -1.70 5.16
CA ARG A 378 -6.22 -0.41 5.43
C ARG A 378 -6.96 -0.46 6.75
N LEU A 379 -7.54 -1.60 7.16
CA LEU A 379 -8.09 -1.76 8.51
C LEU A 379 -7.01 -1.66 9.59
N PHE A 380 -5.83 -2.28 9.36
CA PHE A 380 -4.67 -2.17 10.27
C PHE A 380 -4.14 -0.72 10.36
N ILE A 381 -4.07 -0.01 9.24
CA ILE A 381 -3.58 1.37 9.16
C ILE A 381 -4.62 2.40 9.64
N MET A 382 -5.91 2.19 9.36
CA MET A 382 -6.99 3.07 9.86
C MET A 382 -7.16 2.92 11.37
N GLN A 383 -6.83 1.75 11.94
CA GLN A 383 -6.69 1.57 13.38
C GLN A 383 -5.45 2.31 13.90
N ALA A 384 -4.30 2.28 13.20
CA ALA A 384 -3.07 2.92 13.69
C ALA A 384 -2.93 4.45 13.46
N LEU A 385 -3.56 5.06 12.44
CA LEU A 385 -3.11 6.37 11.92
C LEU A 385 -4.19 7.43 11.61
N LYS A 386 -5.48 7.26 11.94
CA LYS A 386 -6.46 8.36 11.75
C LYS A 386 -6.45 9.35 12.92
N ASN A 387 -5.48 10.25 12.93
CA ASN A 387 -5.43 11.39 13.85
C ASN A 387 -6.41 12.49 13.44
N ASN A 388 -7.53 12.57 14.14
CA ASN A 388 -7.89 13.75 14.92
C ASN A 388 -9.08 13.40 15.82
N ILE A 389 -8.87 13.52 17.13
CA ILE A 389 -9.86 13.25 18.19
C ILE A 389 -10.29 11.78 18.25
N ARG A 390 -9.42 10.85 18.71
CA ARG A 390 -9.77 9.52 19.30
C ARG A 390 -8.59 8.60 19.66
N GLY A 391 -7.38 9.11 19.89
CA GLY A 391 -6.20 8.28 20.24
C GLY A 391 -6.39 7.31 21.43
N CYS A 392 -7.29 7.62 22.37
CA CYS A 392 -7.62 6.72 23.49
C CYS A 392 -8.35 5.44 23.04
N TYR A 393 -9.18 5.49 21.99
CA TYR A 393 -9.97 4.32 21.57
C TYR A 393 -9.17 3.34 20.72
N VAL A 394 -8.18 3.82 19.98
CA VAL A 394 -7.22 3.00 19.24
C VAL A 394 -6.33 2.24 20.21
N LEU A 395 -5.75 2.93 21.21
CA LEU A 395 -4.98 2.28 22.26
C LEU A 395 -5.82 1.27 23.04
N LEU A 396 -7.08 1.56 23.33
CA LEU A 396 -8.01 0.61 23.97
C LEU A 396 -8.34 -0.59 23.06
N SER A 397 -8.48 -0.38 21.75
CA SER A 397 -8.71 -1.44 20.76
C SER A 397 -7.48 -2.34 20.62
N ASP A 398 -6.29 -1.77 20.46
CA ASP A 398 -5.03 -2.49 20.30
C ASP A 398 -4.63 -3.20 21.59
N LEU A 399 -4.88 -2.59 22.75
CA LEU A 399 -4.72 -3.23 24.05
C LEU A 399 -5.75 -4.35 24.22
N GLY A 400 -6.98 -4.18 23.74
CA GLY A 400 -8.01 -5.22 23.74
C GLY A 400 -7.65 -6.41 22.85
N ILE A 401 -7.16 -6.16 21.63
CA ILE A 401 -6.68 -7.19 20.70
C ILE A 401 -5.44 -7.85 21.29
N GLY A 402 -4.47 -7.08 21.80
CA GLY A 402 -3.27 -7.60 22.45
C GLY A 402 -3.59 -8.48 23.66
N LEU A 403 -4.52 -8.06 24.52
CA LEU A 403 -5.00 -8.84 25.67
C LEU A 403 -5.74 -10.09 25.23
N MET A 404 -6.63 -10.00 24.24
CA MET A 404 -7.36 -11.15 23.69
C MET A 404 -6.40 -12.16 23.08
N THR A 405 -5.49 -11.71 22.21
CA THR A 405 -4.53 -12.59 21.53
C THR A 405 -3.57 -13.23 22.52
N SER A 406 -3.14 -12.48 23.55
CA SER A 406 -2.33 -13.01 24.65
C SER A 406 -3.11 -14.04 25.46
N ALA A 407 -4.36 -13.76 25.84
CA ALA A 407 -5.21 -14.69 26.56
C ALA A 407 -5.44 -15.99 25.77
N LEU A 408 -5.73 -15.89 24.48
CA LEU A 408 -5.90 -17.03 23.58
C LEU A 408 -4.61 -17.85 23.41
N TYR A 409 -3.45 -17.19 23.42
CA TYR A 409 -2.15 -17.87 23.43
C TYR A 409 -1.94 -18.67 24.73
N PHE A 410 -2.27 -18.09 25.89
CA PHE A 410 -2.08 -18.72 27.20
C PHE A 410 -3.09 -19.82 27.51
N LEU A 411 -4.32 -19.74 26.99
CA LEU A 411 -5.33 -20.78 27.13
C LEU A 411 -5.06 -22.01 26.25
N GLY A 412 -4.07 -21.92 25.36
CA GLY A 412 -3.57 -23.03 24.56
C GLY A 412 -4.30 -23.22 23.24
N LYS A 413 -3.67 -24.00 22.35
CA LYS A 413 -4.13 -24.18 20.95
C LYS A 413 -5.51 -24.82 20.85
N GLU A 414 -5.81 -25.79 21.72
CA GLU A 414 -7.12 -26.44 21.78
C GLU A 414 -8.21 -25.46 22.20
N PHE A 415 -7.93 -24.61 23.20
CA PHE A 415 -8.89 -23.59 23.61
C PHE A 415 -9.14 -22.57 22.49
N PHE A 416 -8.06 -22.06 21.89
CA PHE A 416 -8.15 -21.15 20.75
C PHE A 416 -8.96 -21.75 19.61
N LEU A 417 -8.72 -23.01 19.25
CA LEU A 417 -9.43 -23.66 18.14
C LEU A 417 -10.93 -23.83 18.45
N TRP A 418 -11.26 -24.46 19.58
CA TRP A 418 -12.63 -24.89 19.89
C TRP A 418 -13.52 -23.78 20.44
N TYR A 419 -12.96 -22.85 21.21
CA TYR A 419 -13.74 -21.87 21.96
C TYR A 419 -13.58 -20.44 21.43
N TYR A 420 -12.67 -20.20 20.48
CA TYR A 420 -12.53 -18.90 19.83
C TYR A 420 -12.63 -18.98 18.32
N LEU A 421 -11.74 -19.71 17.63
CA LEU A 421 -11.66 -19.71 16.18
C LEU A 421 -12.91 -20.31 15.53
N ILE A 422 -13.37 -21.48 15.97
CA ILE A 422 -14.58 -22.11 15.43
C ILE A 422 -15.83 -21.23 15.70
N PRO A 423 -16.08 -20.74 16.93
CA PRO A 423 -17.16 -19.79 17.18
C PRO A 423 -17.04 -18.48 16.40
N TYR A 424 -15.82 -17.93 16.26
CA TYR A 424 -15.56 -16.72 15.49
C TYR A 424 -15.89 -16.91 14.02
N ILE A 425 -15.41 -17.99 13.39
CA ILE A 425 -15.73 -18.32 12.01
C ILE A 425 -17.25 -18.50 11.83
N PHE A 426 -17.92 -19.15 12.78
CA PHE A 426 -19.36 -19.32 12.76
C PHE A 426 -20.09 -17.98 12.84
N VAL A 427 -19.78 -17.13 13.82
CA VAL A 427 -20.41 -15.81 13.99
C VAL A 427 -20.12 -14.90 12.79
N ASN A 428 -18.88 -14.91 12.28
CA ASN A 428 -18.49 -14.10 11.15
C ASN A 428 -19.19 -14.56 9.86
N HIS A 429 -19.30 -15.88 9.63
CA HIS A 429 -20.11 -16.43 8.55
C HIS A 429 -21.54 -15.92 8.59
N TRP A 430 -22.18 -15.91 9.77
CA TRP A 430 -23.52 -15.34 9.93
C TRP A 430 -23.53 -13.85 9.59
N ILE A 431 -22.65 -13.02 10.17
CA ILE A 431 -22.62 -11.57 9.91
C ILE A 431 -22.49 -11.28 8.41
N VAL A 432 -21.52 -11.90 7.73
CA VAL A 432 -21.28 -11.70 6.29
C VAL A 432 -22.49 -12.15 5.47
N MET A 433 -23.07 -13.31 5.79
CA MET A 433 -24.26 -13.81 5.12
C MET A 433 -25.45 -12.85 5.28
N LEU A 434 -25.66 -12.30 6.48
CA LEU A 434 -26.76 -11.37 6.74
C LEU A 434 -26.59 -10.08 5.93
N THR A 435 -25.40 -9.46 5.97
CA THR A 435 -25.11 -8.25 5.21
C THR A 435 -25.23 -8.49 3.71
N PHE A 436 -24.73 -9.62 3.21
CA PHE A 436 -24.90 -10.00 1.80
C PHE A 436 -26.38 -10.07 1.42
N LEU A 437 -27.20 -10.78 2.18
CA LEU A 437 -28.63 -10.93 1.89
C LEU A 437 -29.40 -9.60 1.94
N GLN A 438 -29.02 -8.70 2.84
CA GLN A 438 -29.62 -7.37 2.97
C GLN A 438 -29.31 -6.44 1.79
N HIS A 439 -28.26 -6.74 1.03
CA HIS A 439 -27.76 -5.95 -0.10
C HIS A 439 -27.82 -6.69 -1.45
N SER A 440 -28.26 -7.94 -1.46
CA SER A 440 -28.31 -8.78 -2.66
C SER A 440 -29.62 -9.57 -2.72
N ASP A 441 -30.51 -9.15 -3.60
CA ASP A 441 -31.78 -9.81 -3.88
C ASP A 441 -32.13 -9.66 -5.38
N PRO A 442 -32.74 -10.67 -6.01
CA PRO A 442 -33.07 -10.58 -7.44
C PRO A 442 -34.12 -9.52 -7.78
N THR A 443 -34.80 -8.94 -6.78
CA THR A 443 -35.80 -7.89 -6.96
C THR A 443 -35.25 -6.46 -6.90
N ILE A 444 -34.01 -6.27 -6.42
CA ILE A 444 -33.42 -4.94 -6.30
C ILE A 444 -32.78 -4.48 -7.62
N PRO A 445 -33.04 -3.22 -8.04
CA PRO A 445 -32.43 -2.65 -9.24
C PRO A 445 -30.98 -2.26 -9.01
N HIS A 446 -30.17 -2.34 -10.06
CA HIS A 446 -28.82 -1.79 -10.11
C HIS A 446 -28.84 -0.60 -11.05
N TYR A 447 -28.54 0.57 -10.48
CA TYR A 447 -28.56 1.83 -11.21
C TYR A 447 -27.17 2.15 -11.74
N ARG A 448 -27.07 2.42 -13.04
CA ARG A 448 -25.85 2.96 -13.62
C ARG A 448 -25.71 4.45 -13.32
N LYS A 449 -24.51 4.99 -13.57
CA LYS A 449 -24.11 6.37 -13.26
C LYS A 449 -25.15 7.44 -13.64
N GLY A 450 -25.84 7.31 -14.78
CA GLY A 450 -26.86 8.27 -15.22
C GLY A 450 -28.16 8.27 -14.39
N GLN A 451 -28.42 7.19 -13.65
CA GLN A 451 -29.62 6.98 -12.85
C GLN A 451 -29.33 6.79 -11.36
N TRP A 452 -28.08 6.74 -10.92
CA TRP A 452 -27.77 6.53 -9.50
C TRP A 452 -27.90 7.82 -8.69
N THR A 453 -28.57 7.73 -7.54
CA THR A 453 -28.60 8.77 -6.50
C THR A 453 -28.51 8.11 -5.13
N PHE A 454 -28.10 8.84 -4.09
CA PHE A 454 -28.10 8.31 -2.72
C PHE A 454 -29.46 7.72 -2.31
N LEU A 455 -30.56 8.41 -2.67
CA LEU A 455 -31.92 7.96 -2.36
C LEU A 455 -32.24 6.62 -3.05
N ARG A 456 -31.86 6.48 -4.32
CA ARG A 456 -32.05 5.24 -5.10
C ARG A 456 -31.17 4.11 -4.55
N GLY A 457 -29.93 4.39 -4.19
CA GLY A 457 -29.01 3.43 -3.56
C GLY A 457 -29.49 2.96 -2.19
N ALA A 458 -29.95 3.88 -1.33
CA ALA A 458 -30.51 3.55 -0.02
C ALA A 458 -31.77 2.67 -0.12
N ALA A 459 -32.58 2.87 -1.17
CA ALA A 459 -33.73 2.03 -1.48
C ALA A 459 -33.35 0.64 -2.03
N CYS A 460 -32.13 0.43 -2.52
CA CYS A 460 -31.62 -0.88 -2.99
C CYS A 460 -31.15 -1.78 -1.84
N THR A 461 -31.90 -1.81 -0.75
CA THR A 461 -31.65 -2.66 0.41
C THR A 461 -32.93 -3.37 0.80
N VAL A 462 -32.82 -4.51 1.48
CA VAL A 462 -33.96 -5.38 1.78
C VAL A 462 -34.06 -5.64 3.28
N ASP A 463 -35.24 -5.38 3.84
CA ASP A 463 -35.56 -5.82 5.20
C ASP A 463 -35.88 -7.31 5.21
N ARG A 464 -35.17 -8.04 6.06
CA ARG A 464 -35.29 -9.47 6.26
C ARG A 464 -35.48 -9.75 7.76
N PRO A 465 -36.61 -10.28 8.22
CA PRO A 465 -36.85 -10.62 9.63
C PRO A 465 -36.07 -11.89 10.02
N LEU A 466 -34.74 -11.79 10.00
CA LEU A 466 -33.80 -12.87 10.24
C LEU A 466 -34.03 -13.47 11.63
N LEU A 467 -34.17 -14.79 11.72
CA LEU A 467 -34.41 -15.52 12.98
C LEU A 467 -35.66 -15.07 13.76
N GLY A 468 -36.59 -14.36 13.11
CA GLY A 468 -37.86 -13.92 13.70
C GLY A 468 -37.67 -13.14 15.01
N TRP A 469 -38.30 -13.62 16.09
CA TRP A 469 -38.22 -12.97 17.40
C TRP A 469 -36.80 -12.90 17.96
N MET A 470 -35.97 -13.91 17.68
CA MET A 470 -34.57 -13.95 18.14
C MET A 470 -33.75 -12.85 17.49
N GLY A 471 -33.97 -12.55 16.21
CA GLY A 471 -33.29 -11.43 15.54
C GLY A 471 -33.72 -10.07 16.10
N ARG A 472 -34.97 -9.92 16.54
CA ARG A 472 -35.41 -8.69 17.21
C ARG A 472 -34.71 -8.48 18.55
N VAL A 473 -34.58 -9.54 19.34
CA VAL A 473 -34.02 -9.47 20.69
C VAL A 473 -32.49 -9.44 20.68
N PHE A 474 -31.86 -10.39 19.98
CA PHE A 474 -30.42 -10.61 20.03
C PHE A 474 -29.64 -9.86 18.95
N LEU A 475 -30.28 -9.51 17.84
CA LEU A 475 -29.65 -8.74 16.75
C LEU A 475 -30.23 -7.31 16.66
N HIS A 476 -30.90 -6.85 17.71
CA HIS A 476 -31.39 -5.46 17.83
C HIS A 476 -32.17 -4.96 16.61
N ASN A 477 -33.04 -5.82 16.08
CA ASN A 477 -33.82 -5.59 14.87
C ASN A 477 -33.04 -5.42 13.58
N VAL A 478 -31.70 -5.54 13.53
CA VAL A 478 -30.86 -5.22 12.35
C VAL A 478 -31.38 -5.72 10.99
N GLY A 479 -32.08 -6.87 10.96
CA GLY A 479 -32.74 -7.36 9.75
C GLY A 479 -34.10 -6.74 9.44
N HIS A 480 -34.88 -6.36 10.45
CA HIS A 480 -36.24 -5.83 10.37
C HIS A 480 -36.31 -4.32 10.04
N ASP A 481 -35.21 -3.59 10.20
CA ASP A 481 -35.13 -2.13 10.02
C ASP A 481 -33.85 -1.69 9.28
N HIS A 482 -33.26 -2.59 8.49
CA HIS A 482 -32.09 -2.33 7.66
C HIS A 482 -32.31 -1.24 6.61
N VAL A 483 -33.43 -1.28 5.89
CA VAL A 483 -33.80 -0.25 4.91
C VAL A 483 -33.85 1.11 5.59
N ALA A 484 -34.43 1.17 6.80
CA ALA A 484 -34.50 2.40 7.57
C ALA A 484 -33.13 2.93 7.99
N HIS A 485 -32.22 2.03 8.36
CA HIS A 485 -30.85 2.38 8.70
C HIS A 485 -30.12 3.12 7.57
N HIS A 486 -30.35 2.77 6.30
CA HIS A 486 -29.72 3.45 5.16
C HIS A 486 -30.19 4.89 4.95
N PHE A 487 -31.43 5.21 5.31
CA PHE A 487 -31.93 6.59 5.27
C PHE A 487 -31.60 7.38 6.53
N PHE A 488 -31.48 6.73 7.68
CA PHE A 488 -31.31 7.36 9.00
C PHE A 488 -30.14 6.74 9.78
N LEU A 489 -28.93 6.79 9.21
CA LEU A 489 -27.69 6.20 9.76
C LEU A 489 -27.35 6.65 11.19
N ARG A 490 -27.87 7.80 11.64
CA ARG A 490 -27.63 8.37 12.97
C ARG A 490 -28.76 8.10 13.96
N ALA A 491 -29.86 7.50 13.52
CA ALA A 491 -30.95 7.16 14.42
C ALA A 491 -30.53 6.02 15.36
N PRO A 492 -30.83 6.11 16.66
CA PRO A 492 -30.62 4.98 17.56
C PRO A 492 -31.45 3.77 17.13
N PHE A 493 -30.87 2.57 17.20
CA PHE A 493 -31.50 1.33 16.72
C PHE A 493 -32.88 1.06 17.37
N PHE A 494 -33.10 1.49 18.61
CA PHE A 494 -34.37 1.30 19.31
C PHE A 494 -35.52 2.14 18.72
N ASN A 495 -35.21 3.19 17.93
CA ASN A 495 -36.21 3.93 17.15
C ASN A 495 -36.46 3.31 15.76
N GLY A 496 -35.65 2.33 15.35
CA GLY A 496 -35.73 1.67 14.04
C GLY A 496 -37.14 1.18 13.69
N PRO A 497 -37.87 0.49 14.58
CA PRO A 497 -39.23 0.04 14.31
C PRO A 497 -40.24 1.16 13.98
N GLU A 498 -40.11 2.33 14.60
CA GLU A 498 -40.97 3.49 14.32
C GLU A 498 -40.60 4.15 13.00
N ILE A 499 -39.30 4.31 12.76
CA ILE A 499 -38.77 4.87 11.51
C ILE A 499 -39.17 3.98 10.32
N THR A 500 -39.05 2.65 10.45
CA THR A 500 -39.46 1.70 9.42
C THR A 500 -40.95 1.80 9.10
N LYS A 501 -41.83 2.05 10.09
CA LYS A 501 -43.27 2.27 9.83
C LYS A 501 -43.50 3.49 8.95
N VAL A 502 -42.78 4.59 9.21
CA VAL A 502 -42.86 5.82 8.40
C VAL A 502 -42.26 5.61 7.02
N ILE A 503 -41.09 4.96 6.92
CA ILE A 503 -40.42 4.72 5.63
C ILE A 503 -41.28 3.85 4.72
N LYS A 504 -41.98 2.84 5.25
CA LYS A 504 -42.92 2.02 4.47
C LYS A 504 -44.01 2.86 3.79
N THR A 505 -44.53 3.90 4.45
CA THR A 505 -45.58 4.75 3.85
C THR A 505 -45.03 5.68 2.77
N VAL A 506 -43.76 6.07 2.88
CA VAL A 506 -43.06 6.93 1.91
C VAL A 506 -42.59 6.14 0.69
N LEU A 507 -41.90 5.02 0.90
CA LEU A 507 -41.30 4.23 -0.18
C LEU A 507 -42.31 3.37 -0.95
N LYS A 508 -43.45 2.99 -0.36
CA LYS A 508 -44.52 2.23 -1.00
C LYS A 508 -43.97 1.00 -1.76
N GLU A 509 -44.18 0.90 -3.07
CA GLU A 509 -43.68 -0.18 -3.94
C GLU A 509 -42.16 -0.28 -4.07
N HIS A 510 -41.42 0.74 -3.60
CA HIS A 510 -39.95 0.74 -3.55
C HIS A 510 -39.39 0.24 -2.21
N TYR A 511 -40.24 -0.05 -1.22
CA TYR A 511 -39.79 -0.67 0.02
C TYR A 511 -39.61 -2.18 -0.18
N ASN A 512 -38.37 -2.66 -0.10
CA ASN A 512 -38.08 -4.08 -0.30
C ASN A 512 -38.10 -4.83 1.04
N TYR A 513 -38.87 -5.91 1.06
CA TYR A 513 -39.01 -6.79 2.22
C TYR A 513 -39.07 -8.23 1.77
N ASP A 514 -38.30 -9.09 2.43
CA ASP A 514 -38.34 -10.53 2.18
C ASP A 514 -38.31 -11.34 3.48
N SER A 515 -39.39 -12.07 3.72
CA SER A 515 -39.56 -12.98 4.86
C SER A 515 -39.02 -14.40 4.61
N THR A 516 -38.39 -14.67 3.46
CA THR A 516 -37.81 -15.98 3.14
C THR A 516 -36.76 -16.35 4.20
N PRO A 517 -36.76 -17.60 4.72
CA PRO A 517 -35.75 -18.00 5.69
C PRO A 517 -34.32 -17.86 5.13
N PRO A 518 -33.33 -17.50 5.95
CA PRO A 518 -32.01 -17.06 5.47
C PRO A 518 -31.31 -18.04 4.52
N ILE A 519 -31.41 -19.35 4.79
CA ILE A 519 -30.77 -20.38 3.97
C ILE A 519 -31.41 -20.47 2.58
N TYR A 520 -32.74 -20.35 2.50
CA TYR A 520 -33.45 -20.35 1.21
C TYR A 520 -33.24 -19.03 0.46
N ALA A 521 -33.20 -17.91 1.17
CA ALA A 521 -32.85 -16.62 0.58
C ALA A 521 -31.42 -16.65 0.01
N LEU A 522 -30.48 -17.25 0.74
CA LEU A 522 -29.09 -17.41 0.30
C LEU A 522 -29.00 -18.28 -0.95
N TYR A 523 -29.66 -19.43 -0.96
CA TYR A 523 -29.74 -20.29 -2.14
C TYR A 523 -30.36 -19.54 -3.33
N ARG A 524 -31.45 -18.80 -3.10
CA ARG A 524 -32.08 -17.99 -4.15
C ARG A 524 -31.16 -16.90 -4.67
N SER A 525 -30.50 -16.13 -3.81
CA SER A 525 -29.56 -15.11 -4.23
C SER A 525 -28.40 -15.72 -5.02
N PHE A 526 -27.81 -16.85 -4.60
CA PHE A 526 -26.76 -17.51 -5.38
C PHE A 526 -27.21 -18.07 -6.72
N THR A 527 -28.48 -18.44 -6.87
CA THR A 527 -29.01 -19.03 -8.11
C THR A 527 -29.62 -17.99 -9.05
N GLN A 528 -30.10 -16.86 -8.52
CA GLN A 528 -30.82 -15.84 -9.28
C GLN A 528 -30.04 -14.52 -9.43
N CYS A 529 -29.00 -14.28 -8.63
CA CYS A 529 -28.12 -13.12 -8.71
C CYS A 529 -26.76 -13.51 -9.32
N VAL A 530 -26.77 -14.04 -10.54
CA VAL A 530 -25.56 -14.55 -11.19
C VAL A 530 -24.84 -13.43 -11.95
N PHE A 531 -25.58 -12.63 -12.72
CA PHE A 531 -25.04 -11.50 -13.47
C PHE A 531 -26.11 -10.43 -13.72
N VAL A 532 -25.70 -9.27 -14.23
CA VAL A 532 -26.56 -8.20 -14.76
C VAL A 532 -26.13 -7.91 -16.20
N GLU A 533 -27.03 -7.38 -17.04
CA GLU A 533 -26.70 -7.10 -18.44
C GLU A 533 -25.80 -5.87 -18.63
N ASP A 534 -25.03 -5.89 -19.73
CA ASP A 534 -24.14 -4.82 -20.15
C ASP A 534 -24.87 -3.61 -20.74
N GLU A 535 -26.16 -3.75 -21.07
CA GLU A 535 -27.00 -2.70 -21.64
C GLU A 535 -28.15 -2.32 -20.70
N GLY A 536 -28.57 -1.04 -20.75
CA GLY A 536 -29.66 -0.49 -19.93
C GLY A 536 -29.17 0.37 -18.75
N ASP A 537 -29.92 1.44 -18.46
CA ASP A 537 -29.60 2.37 -17.36
C ASP A 537 -29.99 1.84 -15.97
N ILE A 538 -30.98 0.95 -15.93
CA ILE A 538 -31.48 0.26 -14.74
C ILE A 538 -31.52 -1.22 -15.08
N VAL A 539 -30.71 -2.02 -14.41
CA VAL A 539 -30.58 -3.46 -14.67
C VAL A 539 -30.93 -4.28 -13.44
N PHE A 540 -31.40 -5.50 -13.66
CA PHE A 540 -31.74 -6.45 -12.59
C PHE A 540 -30.89 -7.70 -12.71
N TYR A 541 -30.71 -8.37 -11.58
CA TYR A 541 -30.03 -9.65 -11.52
C TYR A 541 -30.74 -10.70 -12.39
N LYS A 542 -29.94 -11.47 -13.12
CA LYS A 542 -30.35 -12.61 -13.94
C LYS A 542 -29.76 -13.90 -13.38
N ASN A 543 -30.56 -14.97 -13.48
CA ASN A 543 -30.10 -16.31 -13.21
C ASN A 543 -29.20 -16.81 -14.36
N LYS A 544 -28.62 -18.01 -14.21
CA LYS A 544 -27.77 -18.65 -15.23
C LYS A 544 -28.44 -18.82 -16.60
N ASP A 545 -29.77 -18.81 -16.66
CA ASP A 545 -30.58 -18.98 -17.88
C ASP A 545 -30.96 -17.61 -18.49
N GLY A 546 -30.44 -16.50 -17.94
CA GLY A 546 -30.68 -15.14 -18.44
C GLY A 546 -32.04 -14.53 -18.03
N VAL A 547 -32.73 -15.15 -17.08
CA VAL A 547 -34.06 -14.72 -16.61
C VAL A 547 -33.92 -13.83 -15.38
N ALA A 548 -34.52 -12.64 -15.42
CA ALA A 548 -34.62 -11.72 -14.29
C ALA A 548 -35.96 -11.88 -13.56
N VAL A 549 -35.95 -11.77 -12.23
CA VAL A 549 -37.17 -11.83 -11.41
C VAL A 549 -38.02 -10.56 -11.57
N ARG A 550 -37.36 -9.42 -11.77
CA ARG A 550 -37.98 -8.13 -12.05
C ARG A 550 -37.32 -7.53 -13.28
N GLN A 551 -38.10 -6.82 -14.10
CA GLN A 551 -37.62 -6.10 -15.26
C GLN A 551 -38.15 -4.67 -15.23
N VAL A 552 -37.50 -3.79 -16.00
CA VAL A 552 -37.96 -2.42 -16.16
C VAL A 552 -39.23 -2.42 -17.02
N ASP A 553 -40.27 -1.71 -16.57
CA ASP A 553 -41.45 -1.48 -17.40
C ASP A 553 -41.11 -0.45 -18.48
N GLU A 554 -40.89 -0.91 -19.71
CA GLU A 554 -40.56 -0.05 -20.84
C GLU A 554 -41.68 0.93 -21.23
N SER A 555 -42.93 0.66 -20.84
CA SER A 555 -44.06 1.56 -21.13
C SER A 555 -43.97 2.86 -20.31
N PHE A 556 -43.52 2.75 -19.06
CA PHE A 556 -43.30 3.89 -18.17
C PHE A 556 -42.13 4.78 -18.62
N LEU A 557 -41.06 4.20 -19.16
CA LEU A 557 -39.93 4.97 -19.71
C LEU A 557 -40.32 5.77 -20.97
N ARG A 558 -41.23 5.25 -21.78
CA ARG A 558 -41.79 5.96 -22.95
C ARG A 558 -42.69 7.12 -22.53
N GLU A 559 -43.57 6.93 -21.53
CA GLU A 559 -44.41 8.00 -20.96
C GLU A 559 -43.57 9.09 -20.27
N ALA A 560 -42.55 8.71 -19.49
CA ALA A 560 -41.65 9.66 -18.84
C ALA A 560 -40.85 10.48 -19.85
N SER A 561 -40.37 9.86 -20.94
CA SER A 561 -39.71 10.57 -22.05
C SER A 561 -40.65 11.52 -22.80
N GLN A 562 -41.91 11.15 -23.01
CA GLN A 562 -42.92 12.04 -23.60
C GLN A 562 -43.27 13.21 -22.67
N THR A 563 -43.32 12.97 -21.36
CA THR A 563 -43.64 14.00 -20.35
C THR A 563 -42.48 14.99 -20.17
N LEU A 564 -41.23 14.51 -20.15
CA LEU A 564 -40.02 15.35 -20.14
C LEU A 564 -39.82 16.11 -21.47
N GLY A 565 -40.20 15.50 -22.59
CA GLY A 565 -40.26 16.16 -23.90
C GLY A 565 -41.27 17.31 -23.93
N ASN A 566 -42.46 17.11 -23.33
CA ASN A 566 -43.50 18.14 -23.20
C ASN A 566 -43.13 19.24 -22.19
N GLN A 567 -42.44 18.92 -21.09
CA GLN A 567 -41.94 19.92 -20.13
C GLN A 567 -40.79 20.77 -20.73
N LYS A 568 -39.90 20.18 -21.53
CA LYS A 568 -38.91 20.96 -22.31
C LYS A 568 -39.57 21.82 -23.40
N ALA A 569 -40.69 21.40 -23.97
CA ALA A 569 -41.43 22.19 -24.95
C ALA A 569 -42.21 23.35 -24.32
N GLN A 570 -42.73 23.20 -23.10
CA GLN A 570 -43.44 24.26 -22.36
C GLN A 570 -42.52 25.19 -21.55
N GLY A 571 -41.34 24.73 -21.12
CA GLY A 571 -40.39 25.53 -20.32
C GLY A 571 -39.48 26.48 -21.11
N VAL A 572 -39.53 26.49 -22.44
CA VAL A 572 -38.66 27.34 -23.29
C VAL A 572 -39.36 28.63 -23.76
N LYS A 573 -40.58 28.94 -23.29
CA LYS A 573 -41.29 30.19 -23.65
C LYS A 573 -41.67 31.14 -22.52
N SER A 574 -41.31 30.89 -21.25
CA SER A 574 -41.44 31.93 -20.22
C SER A 574 -40.50 31.70 -19.03
N ALA A 575 -39.26 32.19 -19.13
CA ALA A 575 -38.42 32.58 -17.99
C ALA A 575 -37.10 33.20 -18.48
N CYS A 576 -37.21 34.32 -19.18
CA CYS A 576 -36.14 35.33 -19.24
C CYS A 576 -36.65 36.58 -18.53
N ALA A 577 -36.92 36.46 -17.23
CA ALA A 577 -37.12 37.55 -16.27
C ALA A 577 -37.43 36.90 -14.90
N SER A 578 -36.90 37.49 -13.82
CA SER A 578 -37.11 37.19 -12.37
C SER A 578 -36.68 35.79 -11.91
N GLU A 579 -35.85 35.53 -10.90
CA GLU A 579 -35.40 36.19 -9.65
C GLU A 579 -34.11 35.43 -9.25
N GLN A 580 -32.94 36.06 -9.06
CA GLN A 580 -32.45 36.57 -7.77
C GLN A 580 -33.51 36.64 -6.66
N ASP A 581 -33.58 35.61 -5.82
CA ASP A 581 -33.65 35.72 -4.36
C ASP A 581 -33.85 34.36 -3.65
N GLN A 582 -33.19 34.24 -2.48
CA GLN A 582 -33.45 33.34 -1.34
C GLN A 582 -33.00 31.85 -1.39
N VAL A 583 -31.97 31.55 -0.57
CA VAL A 583 -31.83 30.26 0.13
C VAL A 583 -31.51 30.58 1.60
N ASP A 584 -32.50 30.37 2.45
CA ASP A 584 -32.38 30.04 3.88
C ASP A 584 -32.62 28.54 4.04
#